data_AF-A0A1B8ZGT5-F1
#
_entry.id   AF-A0A1B8ZGT5-F1
#
_cell.length_a   1.000
_cell.length_b   1.000
_cell.length_c   1.000
_cell.angle_alpha   90.00
_cell.angle_beta   90.00
_cell.angle_gamma   90.00
#
_symmetry.space_group_name_H-M   'P 1'
#
loop_
_entity.id
_entity.type
_entity.pdbx_description
1 polymer ?
#
loop_
_entity_poly.entity_id
_entity_poly.type
_entity_poly.pdbx_seq_one_letter_code
_entity_poly.pdbx_strand_id
1 'polypeptide(L)'
;MTSKPKFWNSIRGKTEKIGKDFKNINTLYQRFSQLYIDFSPPKIYFTIGNLKGGGTVINGNLIIGSELAASDATVDYSELSKNYQDRMKINSGIIFLTAHELVHTQQNLKGNEQTNLLGLCLKEGSADFIAELLTGKKVEAPYIDYGMAHQDIIWQNFTKEKDGFDFRNWLSNTSTIKDRPADLGYFIGYIITKRFYENAKDKKVAIDQIMKLDFNNTSQTEKFLRDSGYHTEMK
;
A
#
# COMPACT_ATOMS: atom_id res chain seq x y z
N MET A 1 -25.72 14.41 3.17
CA MET A 1 -24.92 13.47 2.33
C MET A 1 -25.81 12.99 1.21
N THR A 2 -25.40 13.15 -0.05
CA THR A 2 -26.12 12.60 -1.21
C THR A 2 -26.04 11.08 -1.19
N SER A 3 -27.16 10.39 -1.43
CA SER A 3 -27.36 8.97 -1.17
C SER A 3 -26.67 8.00 -2.15
N LYS A 4 -25.97 8.48 -3.19
CA LYS A 4 -25.19 7.69 -4.18
C LYS A 4 -25.83 6.35 -4.58
N PRO A 5 -27.12 6.33 -4.96
CA PRO A 5 -27.86 5.08 -5.17
C PRO A 5 -27.30 4.19 -6.30
N LYS A 6 -26.76 4.76 -7.38
CA LYS A 6 -26.18 3.97 -8.49
C LYS A 6 -24.95 3.20 -8.04
N PHE A 7 -24.09 3.85 -7.26
CA PHE A 7 -22.92 3.19 -6.65
C PHE A 7 -23.36 2.04 -5.74
N TRP A 8 -24.24 2.31 -4.78
CA TRP A 8 -24.65 1.27 -3.81
C TRP A 8 -25.41 0.11 -4.45
N ASN A 9 -26.23 0.37 -5.46
CA ASN A 9 -26.93 -0.69 -6.19
C ASN A 9 -25.98 -1.56 -7.01
N SER A 10 -24.96 -0.97 -7.64
CA SER A 10 -24.01 -1.72 -8.48
C SER A 10 -22.98 -2.53 -7.68
N ILE A 11 -22.60 -2.08 -6.49
CA ILE A 11 -21.64 -2.80 -5.62
C ILE A 11 -22.28 -3.88 -4.75
N ARG A 12 -23.58 -3.77 -4.41
CA ARG A 12 -24.28 -4.64 -3.44
C ARG A 12 -24.09 -6.14 -3.71
N GLY A 13 -24.35 -6.58 -4.95
CA GLY A 13 -24.24 -8.00 -5.28
C GLY A 13 -22.81 -8.55 -5.16
N LYS A 14 -21.79 -7.69 -5.23
CA LYS A 14 -20.38 -8.06 -5.04
C LYS A 14 -20.05 -8.17 -3.56
N THR A 15 -20.51 -7.23 -2.72
CA THR A 15 -20.28 -7.27 -1.27
C THR A 15 -21.04 -8.40 -0.58
N GLU A 16 -22.26 -8.73 -1.02
CA GLU A 16 -22.99 -9.91 -0.54
C GLU A 16 -22.25 -11.23 -0.82
N LYS A 17 -21.42 -11.25 -1.88
CA LYS A 17 -20.65 -12.42 -2.31
C LYS A 17 -19.17 -12.36 -1.90
N ILE A 18 -18.77 -11.39 -1.08
CA ILE A 18 -17.35 -11.17 -0.72
C ILE A 18 -16.70 -12.40 -0.07
N GLY A 19 -17.50 -13.22 0.63
CA GLY A 19 -17.04 -14.46 1.26
C GLY A 19 -16.47 -15.48 0.28
N LYS A 20 -16.78 -15.39 -1.03
CA LYS A 20 -16.21 -16.28 -2.06
C LYS A 20 -14.68 -16.20 -2.13
N ASP A 21 -14.12 -15.05 -1.77
CA ASP A 21 -12.69 -14.77 -1.85
C ASP A 21 -11.93 -15.16 -0.57
N PHE A 22 -12.63 -15.55 0.51
CA PHE A 22 -12.01 -15.87 1.80
C PHE A 22 -11.08 -17.09 1.74
N LYS A 23 -11.32 -18.04 0.83
CA LYS A 23 -10.40 -19.15 0.60
C LYS A 23 -9.02 -18.65 0.15
N ASN A 24 -8.97 -17.62 -0.68
CA ASN A 24 -7.72 -17.02 -1.14
C ASN A 24 -7.03 -16.23 -0.01
N ILE A 25 -7.80 -15.67 0.93
CA ILE A 25 -7.25 -15.04 2.15
C ILE A 25 -6.57 -16.08 3.05
N ASN A 26 -7.15 -17.28 3.21
CA ASN A 26 -6.48 -18.35 3.97
C ASN A 26 -5.12 -18.72 3.34
N THR A 27 -5.02 -18.73 2.02
CA THR A 27 -3.74 -18.91 1.32
C THR A 27 -2.75 -17.79 1.63
N LEU A 28 -3.21 -16.53 1.77
CA LEU A 28 -2.34 -15.43 2.19
C LEU A 28 -1.76 -15.67 3.59
N TYR A 29 -2.58 -16.11 4.56
CA TYR A 29 -2.09 -16.41 5.92
C TYR A 29 -1.02 -17.50 5.90
N GLN A 30 -1.24 -18.56 5.12
CA GLN A 30 -0.26 -19.64 4.97
C GLN A 30 1.05 -19.12 4.37
N ARG A 31 0.97 -18.35 3.28
CA ARG A 31 2.17 -17.76 2.65
C ARG A 31 2.88 -16.78 3.58
N PHE A 32 2.14 -15.97 4.34
CA PHE A 32 2.72 -15.03 5.29
C PHE A 32 3.48 -15.76 6.39
N SER A 33 2.89 -16.82 6.97
CA SER A 33 3.56 -17.64 7.99
C SER A 33 4.85 -18.31 7.49
N GLN A 34 4.96 -18.57 6.18
CA GLN A 34 6.18 -19.10 5.56
C GLN A 34 7.20 -18.00 5.26
N LEU A 35 6.73 -16.81 4.86
CA LEU A 35 7.56 -15.67 4.48
C LEU A 35 8.19 -14.99 5.70
N TYR A 36 7.46 -14.84 6.79
CA TYR A 36 7.87 -14.10 7.98
C TYR A 36 7.59 -14.92 9.25
N ILE A 37 8.66 -15.23 9.99
CA ILE A 37 8.61 -16.16 11.13
C ILE A 37 7.81 -15.61 12.32
N ASP A 38 7.83 -14.29 12.52
CA ASP A 38 7.13 -13.62 13.62
C ASP A 38 5.69 -13.22 13.22
N PHE A 39 5.13 -13.80 12.15
CA PHE A 39 3.78 -13.49 11.70
C PHE A 39 2.75 -13.81 12.80
N SER A 40 2.04 -12.78 13.23
CA SER A 40 0.96 -12.86 14.22
C SER A 40 -0.37 -12.65 13.51
N PRO A 41 -1.12 -13.73 13.20
CA PRO A 41 -2.32 -13.64 12.37
C PRO A 41 -3.43 -12.81 13.04
N PRO A 42 -3.84 -11.65 12.48
CA PRO A 42 -4.93 -10.85 13.01
C PRO A 42 -6.29 -11.44 12.61
N LYS A 43 -7.39 -10.95 13.19
CA LYS A 43 -8.71 -11.14 12.58
C LYS A 43 -8.93 -10.09 11.50
N ILE A 44 -9.62 -10.48 10.43
CA ILE A 44 -10.04 -9.56 9.36
C ILE A 44 -11.55 -9.39 9.43
N TYR A 45 -12.00 -8.15 9.47
CA TYR A 45 -13.40 -7.77 9.44
C TYR A 45 -13.70 -7.01 8.15
N PHE A 46 -14.56 -7.58 7.33
CA PHE A 46 -15.11 -6.91 6.16
C PHE A 46 -16.35 -6.12 6.58
N THR A 47 -16.29 -4.80 6.44
CA THR A 47 -17.36 -3.88 6.87
C THR A 47 -17.86 -3.06 5.69
N ILE A 48 -19.06 -2.48 5.78
CA ILE A 48 -19.53 -1.50 4.79
C ILE A 48 -19.26 -0.12 5.37
N GLY A 49 -18.21 0.52 4.84
CA GLY A 49 -17.83 1.89 5.19
C GLY A 49 -18.40 2.85 4.16
N ASN A 50 -18.66 4.10 4.52
CA ASN A 50 -19.10 5.11 3.55
C ASN A 50 -17.91 5.62 2.69
N LEU A 51 -17.18 4.69 2.05
CA LEU A 51 -16.00 4.94 1.20
C LEU A 51 -14.78 5.53 1.93
N LYS A 52 -14.70 5.40 3.26
CA LYS A 52 -13.74 6.14 4.08
C LYS A 52 -12.37 5.47 4.28
N GLY A 53 -12.15 4.23 3.85
CA GLY A 53 -10.84 3.57 4.02
C GLY A 53 -10.72 2.24 3.28
N GLY A 54 -9.52 1.98 2.73
CA GLY A 54 -9.14 0.69 2.10
C GLY A 54 -9.07 -0.41 3.15
N GLY A 55 -8.16 -0.25 4.10
CA GLY A 55 -8.15 -0.94 5.38
C GLY A 55 -7.65 -0.04 6.52
N THR A 56 -7.85 -0.49 7.75
CA THR A 56 -7.30 0.13 8.95
C THR A 56 -7.11 -0.90 10.06
N VAL A 57 -6.16 -0.66 10.97
CA VAL A 57 -5.88 -1.56 12.10
C VAL A 57 -6.53 -1.00 13.37
N ILE A 58 -7.41 -1.78 13.98
CA ILE A 58 -8.08 -1.44 15.25
C ILE A 58 -7.86 -2.59 16.23
N ASN A 59 -7.21 -2.30 17.36
CA ASN A 59 -6.89 -3.28 18.42
C ASN A 59 -6.20 -4.54 17.87
N GLY A 60 -5.27 -4.38 16.92
CA GLY A 60 -4.56 -5.47 16.27
C GLY A 60 -5.38 -6.27 15.25
N ASN A 61 -6.62 -5.86 14.95
CA ASN A 61 -7.45 -6.48 13.93
C ASN A 61 -7.54 -5.59 12.70
N LEU A 62 -7.61 -6.21 11.54
CA LEU A 62 -7.73 -5.51 10.27
C LEU A 62 -9.20 -5.30 9.92
N ILE A 63 -9.58 -4.06 9.65
CA ILE A 63 -10.92 -3.67 9.18
C ILE A 63 -10.79 -3.24 7.72
N ILE A 64 -11.51 -3.90 6.81
CA ILE A 64 -11.49 -3.61 5.38
C ILE A 64 -12.86 -3.10 4.93
N GLY A 65 -12.87 -2.03 4.14
CA GLY A 65 -14.07 -1.52 3.46
C GLY A 65 -14.47 -2.47 2.33
N SER A 66 -15.54 -3.22 2.51
CA SER A 66 -16.02 -4.24 1.56
C SER A 66 -16.39 -3.62 0.22
N GLU A 67 -16.93 -2.40 0.24
CA GLU A 67 -17.29 -1.65 -0.95
C GLU A 67 -16.07 -1.24 -1.80
N LEU A 68 -14.90 -1.09 -1.17
CA LEU A 68 -13.63 -0.85 -1.87
C LEU A 68 -13.00 -2.18 -2.30
N ALA A 69 -12.92 -3.15 -1.39
CA ALA A 69 -12.31 -4.45 -1.64
C ALA A 69 -13.01 -5.23 -2.77
N ALA A 70 -14.34 -5.21 -2.82
CA ALA A 70 -15.14 -5.93 -3.81
C ALA A 70 -15.36 -5.14 -5.11
N SER A 71 -14.81 -3.92 -5.22
CA SER A 71 -15.02 -3.04 -6.37
C SER A 71 -14.27 -3.52 -7.60
N ASP A 72 -14.77 -3.21 -8.80
CA ASP A 72 -14.07 -3.48 -10.06
C ASP A 72 -14.56 -2.54 -11.18
N ALA A 73 -14.10 -2.76 -12.41
CA ALA A 73 -14.48 -1.94 -13.56
C ALA A 73 -15.98 -1.96 -13.90
N THR A 74 -16.79 -2.87 -13.33
CA THR A 74 -18.23 -3.00 -13.60
C THR A 74 -19.12 -2.24 -12.61
N VAL A 75 -18.54 -1.63 -11.57
CA VAL A 75 -19.26 -0.81 -10.58
C VAL A 75 -19.49 0.60 -11.13
N ASP A 76 -20.67 1.17 -10.87
CA ASP A 76 -21.02 2.52 -11.31
C ASP A 76 -20.48 3.57 -10.33
N TYR A 77 -19.42 4.25 -10.72
CA TYR A 77 -18.81 5.34 -9.94
C TYR A 77 -19.28 6.74 -10.34
N SER A 78 -20.27 6.87 -11.23
CA SER A 78 -20.69 8.15 -11.84
C SER A 78 -21.12 9.21 -10.82
N GLU A 79 -21.57 8.78 -9.64
CA GLU A 79 -22.01 9.62 -8.52
C GLU A 79 -20.90 9.92 -7.50
N LEU A 80 -19.70 9.37 -7.71
CA LEU A 80 -18.50 9.68 -6.92
C LEU A 80 -17.71 10.81 -7.55
N SER A 81 -16.91 11.51 -6.74
CA SER A 81 -16.00 12.51 -7.28
C SER A 81 -15.00 11.86 -8.24
N LYS A 82 -14.55 12.63 -9.22
CA LYS A 82 -13.62 12.17 -10.26
C LYS A 82 -12.42 11.41 -9.69
N ASN A 83 -11.87 11.91 -8.59
CA ASN A 83 -10.74 11.30 -7.87
C ASN A 83 -11.06 9.89 -7.34
N TYR A 84 -12.27 9.68 -6.81
CA TYR A 84 -12.71 8.34 -6.41
C TYR A 84 -12.91 7.42 -7.61
N GLN A 85 -13.47 7.94 -8.71
CA GLN A 85 -13.62 7.15 -9.93
C GLN A 85 -12.26 6.67 -10.44
N ASP A 86 -11.26 7.55 -10.43
CA ASP A 86 -9.93 7.23 -10.92
C ASP A 86 -9.21 6.26 -9.98
N ARG A 87 -9.34 6.41 -8.65
CA ARG A 87 -8.85 5.42 -7.66
C ARG A 87 -9.48 4.04 -7.87
N MET A 88 -10.79 3.97 -8.10
CA MET A 88 -11.51 2.68 -8.18
C MET A 88 -11.27 1.92 -9.50
N LYS A 89 -10.88 2.63 -10.57
CA LYS A 89 -10.45 1.98 -11.83
C LYS A 89 -9.15 1.20 -11.70
N ILE A 90 -8.37 1.49 -10.66
CA ILE A 90 -7.03 0.92 -10.40
C ILE A 90 -7.12 -0.27 -9.42
N ASN A 91 -8.32 -0.68 -9.01
CA ASN A 91 -8.46 -1.68 -7.95
C ASN A 91 -7.76 -3.01 -8.29
N SER A 92 -6.65 -3.28 -7.61
CA SER A 92 -5.88 -4.52 -7.71
C SER A 92 -6.61 -5.75 -7.13
N GLY A 93 -7.84 -5.53 -6.64
CA GLY A 93 -8.77 -6.55 -6.15
C GLY A 93 -8.58 -6.85 -4.66
N ILE A 94 -9.60 -7.49 -4.08
CA ILE A 94 -9.67 -7.85 -2.66
C ILE A 94 -8.41 -8.53 -2.13
N ILE A 95 -7.79 -9.42 -2.90
CA ILE A 95 -6.64 -10.22 -2.43
C ILE A 95 -5.40 -9.36 -2.27
N PHE A 96 -5.10 -8.48 -3.24
CA PHE A 96 -3.93 -7.61 -3.13
C PHE A 96 -4.14 -6.57 -2.02
N LEU A 97 -5.33 -5.94 -1.97
CA LEU A 97 -5.68 -5.00 -0.90
C LEU A 97 -5.57 -5.67 0.48
N THR A 98 -6.13 -6.87 0.64
CA THR A 98 -6.03 -7.61 1.91
C THR A 98 -4.59 -7.94 2.25
N ALA A 99 -3.77 -8.34 1.27
CA ALA A 99 -2.36 -8.63 1.49
C ALA A 99 -1.61 -7.38 1.98
N HIS A 100 -1.76 -6.25 1.30
CA HIS A 100 -1.15 -4.97 1.67
C HIS A 100 -1.50 -4.57 3.11
N GLU A 101 -2.79 -4.54 3.42
CA GLU A 101 -3.28 -4.15 4.74
C GLU A 101 -2.88 -5.15 5.83
N LEU A 102 -2.74 -6.43 5.50
CA LEU A 102 -2.20 -7.44 6.40
C LEU A 102 -0.73 -7.15 6.76
N VAL A 103 0.08 -6.63 5.83
CA VAL A 103 1.47 -6.23 6.14
C VAL A 103 1.50 -5.13 7.22
N HIS A 104 0.60 -4.14 7.14
CA HIS A 104 0.52 -3.08 8.15
C HIS A 104 0.23 -3.60 9.55
N THR A 105 -0.49 -4.72 9.70
CA THR A 105 -0.72 -5.33 11.03
C THR A 105 0.54 -5.93 11.65
N GLN A 106 1.56 -6.19 10.84
CA GLN A 106 2.80 -6.83 11.25
C GLN A 106 3.98 -5.84 11.35
N GLN A 107 3.84 -4.66 10.73
CA GLN A 107 4.83 -3.59 10.75
C GLN A 107 4.91 -2.89 12.12
N ASN A 108 6.09 -2.33 12.42
CA ASN A 108 6.27 -1.49 13.59
C ASN A 108 5.68 -0.08 13.40
N LEU A 109 4.39 0.07 13.69
CA LEU A 109 3.64 1.34 13.55
C LEU A 109 3.63 2.21 14.82
N LYS A 110 4.56 1.99 15.76
CA LYS A 110 4.63 2.78 17.00
C LYS A 110 5.13 4.20 16.72
N GLY A 111 4.38 5.23 17.14
CA GLY A 111 4.87 6.62 17.21
C GLY A 111 4.77 7.46 15.93
N ASN A 112 3.82 7.17 15.04
CA ASN A 112 3.67 7.80 13.70
C ASN A 112 3.53 9.34 13.66
N GLU A 113 3.45 10.03 14.80
CA GLU A 113 3.31 11.49 14.86
C GLU A 113 4.57 12.24 14.41
N GLN A 114 5.71 11.54 14.24
CA GLN A 114 6.99 12.12 13.81
C GLN A 114 7.60 11.41 12.59
N THR A 115 6.80 10.70 11.78
CA THR A 115 7.31 10.08 10.55
C THR A 115 7.54 11.14 9.48
N ASN A 116 8.76 11.25 8.95
CA ASN A 116 9.04 12.11 7.79
C ASN A 116 8.57 11.45 6.48
N LEU A 117 8.68 12.18 5.36
CA LEU A 117 8.22 11.70 4.06
C LEU A 117 8.87 10.37 3.66
N LEU A 118 10.19 10.20 3.86
CA LEU A 118 10.86 8.93 3.59
C LEU A 118 10.27 7.77 4.39
N GLY A 119 10.08 7.95 5.70
CA GLY A 119 9.49 6.93 6.56
C GLY A 119 8.09 6.51 6.10
N LEU A 120 7.23 7.47 5.73
CA LEU A 120 5.88 7.17 5.24
C LEU A 120 5.90 6.46 3.89
N CYS A 121 6.74 6.89 2.95
CA CYS A 121 6.92 6.20 1.67
C CYS A 121 7.36 4.75 1.91
N LEU A 122 8.36 4.52 2.76
CA LEU A 122 8.83 3.16 3.10
C LEU A 122 7.73 2.32 3.75
N LYS A 123 6.91 2.90 4.62
CA LYS A 123 5.79 2.20 5.27
C LYS A 123 4.80 1.65 4.25
N GLU A 124 4.32 2.50 3.34
CA GLU A 124 3.33 2.14 2.31
C GLU A 124 3.93 1.26 1.20
N GLY A 125 5.10 1.64 0.70
CA GLY A 125 5.75 0.92 -0.39
C GLY A 125 6.31 -0.45 0.01
N SER A 126 6.75 -0.63 1.26
CA SER A 126 7.10 -1.97 1.74
C SER A 126 5.88 -2.88 1.90
N ALA A 127 4.71 -2.32 2.27
CA ALA A 127 3.46 -3.08 2.29
C ALA A 127 3.08 -3.57 0.88
N ASP A 128 3.21 -2.71 -0.14
CA ASP A 128 3.03 -3.10 -1.54
C ASP A 128 3.99 -4.20 -2.00
N PHE A 129 5.28 -4.07 -1.66
CA PHE A 129 6.28 -5.06 -2.07
C PHE A 129 6.09 -6.42 -1.38
N ILE A 130 5.79 -6.44 -0.08
CA ILE A 130 5.50 -7.69 0.64
C ILE A 130 4.20 -8.30 0.11
N ALA A 131 3.17 -7.49 -0.22
CA ALA A 131 1.97 -7.97 -0.88
C ALA A 131 2.26 -8.60 -2.26
N GLU A 132 3.19 -8.05 -3.05
CA GLU A 132 3.68 -8.67 -4.29
C GLU A 132 4.27 -10.07 -4.03
N LEU A 133 5.11 -10.22 -3.00
CA LEU A 133 5.67 -11.53 -2.62
C LEU A 133 4.59 -12.52 -2.15
N LEU A 134 3.64 -12.08 -1.34
CA LEU A 134 2.56 -12.92 -0.81
C LEU A 134 1.60 -13.38 -1.90
N THR A 135 1.28 -12.51 -2.85
CA THR A 135 0.34 -12.82 -3.93
C THR A 135 1.03 -13.54 -5.09
N GLY A 136 2.33 -13.32 -5.28
CA GLY A 136 3.08 -13.73 -6.47
C GLY A 136 2.72 -12.90 -7.70
N LYS A 137 2.12 -11.71 -7.51
CA LYS A 137 1.68 -10.81 -8.58
C LYS A 137 2.34 -9.45 -8.38
N LYS A 138 2.77 -8.83 -9.48
CA LYS A 138 3.28 -7.47 -9.44
C LYS A 138 2.19 -6.50 -8.98
N VAL A 139 2.61 -5.41 -8.35
CA VAL A 139 1.73 -4.30 -8.02
C VAL A 139 1.23 -3.66 -9.30
N GLU A 140 -0.09 -3.70 -9.52
CA GLU A 140 -0.75 -3.07 -10.68
C GLU A 140 -1.35 -1.74 -10.22
N ALA A 141 -0.60 -0.65 -10.41
CA ALA A 141 -1.03 0.70 -10.09
C ALA A 141 -0.34 1.76 -10.97
N PRO A 142 -1.01 2.87 -11.35
CA PRO A 142 -0.42 3.92 -12.18
C PRO A 142 0.83 4.57 -11.59
N TYR A 143 0.95 4.65 -10.26
CA TYR A 143 2.17 5.14 -9.63
C TYR A 143 3.37 4.21 -9.88
N ILE A 144 3.16 2.89 -10.03
CA ILE A 144 4.20 1.94 -10.39
C ILE A 144 4.64 2.15 -11.83
N ASP A 145 3.70 2.17 -12.77
CA ASP A 145 4.00 2.31 -14.20
C ASP A 145 4.69 3.65 -14.48
N TYR A 146 4.12 4.75 -13.97
CA TYR A 146 4.69 6.08 -14.11
C TYR A 146 6.04 6.19 -13.40
N GLY A 147 6.14 5.63 -12.19
CA GLY A 147 7.35 5.59 -11.40
C GLY A 147 8.52 4.95 -12.14
N MET A 148 8.30 3.75 -12.67
CA MET A 148 9.29 3.00 -13.44
C MET A 148 9.76 3.75 -14.69
N ALA A 149 8.87 4.49 -15.35
CA ALA A 149 9.18 5.27 -16.56
C ALA A 149 9.89 6.61 -16.29
N HIS A 150 9.79 7.16 -15.06
CA HIS A 150 10.25 8.52 -14.73
C HIS A 150 11.14 8.55 -13.47
N GLN A 151 11.93 7.49 -13.24
CA GLN A 151 12.68 7.31 -11.98
C GLN A 151 13.58 8.50 -11.65
N ASP A 152 14.37 8.99 -12.61
CA ASP A 152 15.35 10.07 -12.39
C ASP A 152 14.68 11.36 -11.88
N ILE A 153 13.64 11.84 -12.59
CA ILE A 153 12.96 13.09 -12.23
C ILE A 153 12.16 12.95 -10.93
N ILE A 154 11.57 11.78 -10.67
CA ILE A 154 10.88 11.53 -9.40
C ILE A 154 11.91 11.55 -8.28
N TRP A 155 13.05 10.89 -8.44
CA TRP A 155 14.10 10.83 -7.43
C TRP A 155 14.70 12.21 -7.11
N GLN A 156 15.01 13.00 -8.14
CA GLN A 156 15.52 14.37 -7.97
C GLN A 156 14.55 15.28 -7.22
N ASN A 157 13.24 15.10 -7.39
CA ASN A 157 12.24 15.87 -6.63
C ASN A 157 12.05 15.31 -5.22
N PHE A 158 12.02 13.98 -5.08
CA PHE A 158 11.84 13.31 -3.80
C PHE A 158 12.94 13.68 -2.81
N THR A 159 14.20 13.65 -3.24
CA THR A 159 15.36 13.94 -2.39
C THR A 159 15.37 15.34 -1.78
N LYS A 160 14.70 16.31 -2.42
CA LYS A 160 14.54 17.69 -1.88
C LYS A 160 13.53 17.75 -0.74
N GLU A 161 12.59 16.80 -0.68
CA GLU A 161 11.44 16.82 0.24
C GLU A 161 11.48 15.67 1.27
N LYS A 162 12.28 14.61 1.06
CA LYS A 162 12.26 13.34 1.81
C LYS A 162 12.38 13.47 3.33
N ASP A 163 13.07 14.51 3.80
CA ASP A 163 13.31 14.75 5.22
C ASP A 163 12.22 15.60 5.89
N GLY A 164 11.30 16.15 5.09
CA GLY A 164 10.21 17.01 5.54
C GLY A 164 8.96 16.25 5.98
N PHE A 165 7.98 17.02 6.46
CA PHE A 165 6.68 16.57 6.96
C PHE A 165 5.50 17.05 6.10
N ASP A 166 5.79 17.63 4.92
CA ASP A 166 4.77 17.96 3.93
C ASP A 166 4.65 16.83 2.91
N PHE A 167 3.52 16.14 2.93
CA PHE A 167 3.31 14.94 2.11
C PHE A 167 2.44 15.21 0.89
N ARG A 168 1.92 16.43 0.70
CA ARG A 168 0.87 16.74 -0.28
C ARG A 168 1.26 16.47 -1.73
N ASN A 169 2.56 16.46 -2.02
CA ASN A 169 3.09 16.13 -3.34
C ASN A 169 3.19 14.62 -3.60
N TRP A 170 3.13 13.79 -2.56
CA TRP A 170 3.55 12.38 -2.61
C TRP A 170 2.50 11.38 -2.13
N LEU A 171 1.66 11.75 -1.16
CA LEU A 171 0.75 10.84 -0.46
C LEU A 171 -0.62 11.49 -0.23
N SER A 172 -1.67 10.67 -0.31
CA SER A 172 -3.08 11.05 -0.09
C SER A 172 -3.53 12.27 -0.92
N ASN A 173 -3.00 12.39 -2.13
CA ASN A 173 -3.13 13.59 -2.95
C ASN A 173 -3.99 13.40 -4.20
N THR A 174 -4.78 12.32 -4.26
CA THR A 174 -5.70 12.01 -5.36
C THR A 174 -6.63 13.17 -5.70
N SER A 175 -6.95 14.05 -4.74
CA SER A 175 -7.83 15.20 -4.98
C SER A 175 -7.17 16.48 -5.46
N THR A 176 -5.85 16.58 -5.37
CA THR A 176 -5.12 17.82 -5.64
C THR A 176 -4.15 17.68 -6.81
N ILE A 177 -3.59 16.49 -7.03
CA ILE A 177 -2.65 16.22 -8.11
C ILE A 177 -3.38 16.12 -9.47
N LYS A 178 -2.76 16.63 -10.54
CA LYS A 178 -3.40 16.70 -11.88
C LYS A 178 -2.49 16.29 -13.03
N ASP A 179 -1.21 16.51 -12.87
CA ASP A 179 -0.16 16.40 -13.89
C ASP A 179 0.55 15.02 -13.89
N ARG A 180 0.36 14.25 -12.83
CA ARG A 180 0.93 12.91 -12.63
C ARG A 180 0.01 12.04 -11.77
N PRO A 181 0.22 10.70 -11.74
CA PRO A 181 -0.52 9.84 -10.83
C PRO A 181 -0.40 10.28 -9.37
N ALA A 182 -1.48 10.07 -8.62
CA ALA A 182 -1.47 10.23 -7.18
C ALA A 182 -0.59 9.19 -6.50
N ASP A 183 -0.22 9.48 -5.26
CA ASP A 183 0.40 8.51 -4.35
C ASP A 183 1.76 7.97 -4.83
N LEU A 184 2.54 8.77 -5.59
CA LEU A 184 3.89 8.42 -6.04
C LEU A 184 4.87 8.09 -4.89
N GLY A 185 4.55 8.46 -3.65
CA GLY A 185 5.30 8.01 -2.48
C GLY A 185 5.29 6.47 -2.33
N TYR A 186 4.21 5.79 -2.73
CA TYR A 186 4.13 4.33 -2.73
C TYR A 186 5.18 3.72 -3.67
N PHE A 187 5.32 4.28 -4.87
CA PHE A 187 6.36 3.86 -5.81
C PHE A 187 7.76 3.98 -5.23
N ILE A 188 8.09 5.12 -4.59
CA ILE A 188 9.41 5.33 -3.98
C ILE A 188 9.69 4.30 -2.90
N GLY A 189 8.76 4.07 -1.98
CA GLY A 189 8.93 3.05 -0.95
C GLY A 189 9.05 1.65 -1.53
N TYR A 190 8.24 1.34 -2.55
CA TYR A 190 8.23 0.04 -3.22
C TYR A 190 9.57 -0.26 -3.86
N ILE A 191 10.11 0.67 -4.66
CA ILE A 191 11.36 0.43 -5.38
C ILE A 191 12.55 0.35 -4.42
N ILE A 192 12.61 1.20 -3.39
CA ILE A 192 13.66 1.11 -2.35
C ILE A 192 13.60 -0.24 -1.64
N THR A 193 12.40 -0.66 -1.19
CA THR A 193 12.22 -1.94 -0.48
C THR A 193 12.57 -3.13 -1.36
N LYS A 194 12.12 -3.11 -2.62
CA LYS A 194 12.41 -4.16 -3.59
C LYS A 194 13.91 -4.29 -3.85
N ARG A 195 14.61 -3.18 -4.06
CA ARG A 195 16.06 -3.16 -4.25
C ARG A 195 16.82 -3.67 -3.03
N PHE A 196 16.42 -3.23 -1.84
CA PHE A 196 16.96 -3.75 -0.58
C PHE A 196 16.82 -5.28 -0.50
N TYR A 197 15.61 -5.79 -0.76
CA TYR A 197 15.36 -7.22 -0.78
C TYR A 197 16.18 -7.94 -1.85
N GLU A 198 16.26 -7.41 -3.07
CA GLU A 198 17.01 -8.00 -4.20
C GLU A 198 18.52 -8.09 -3.91
N ASN A 199 19.09 -7.06 -3.29
CA ASN A 199 20.52 -6.98 -2.95
C ASN A 199 20.90 -7.84 -1.72
N ALA A 200 19.93 -8.22 -0.88
CA ALA A 200 20.21 -9.04 0.29
C ALA A 200 20.65 -10.47 -0.08
N LYS A 201 21.70 -10.96 0.58
CA LYS A 201 22.18 -12.34 0.43
C LYS A 201 21.22 -13.36 1.01
N ASP A 202 20.65 -13.05 2.18
CA ASP A 202 19.63 -13.86 2.84
C ASP A 202 18.28 -13.14 2.78
N LYS A 203 17.34 -13.74 2.05
CA LYS A 203 16.00 -13.17 1.87
C LYS A 203 15.17 -13.20 3.14
N LYS A 204 15.37 -14.18 4.03
CA LYS A 204 14.64 -14.24 5.32
C LYS A 204 15.06 -13.10 6.23
N VAL A 205 16.37 -12.84 6.30
CA VAL A 205 16.90 -11.69 7.05
C VAL A 205 16.39 -10.37 6.47
N ALA A 206 16.33 -10.24 5.14
CA ALA A 206 15.81 -9.05 4.49
C ALA A 206 14.33 -8.80 4.83
N ILE A 207 13.49 -9.84 4.79
CA ILE A 207 12.08 -9.73 5.18
C ILE A 207 11.97 -9.30 6.64
N ASP A 208 12.74 -9.91 7.54
CA ASP A 208 12.74 -9.53 8.97
C ASP A 208 13.07 -8.04 9.17
N GLN A 209 14.09 -7.56 8.47
CA GLN A 209 14.51 -6.15 8.51
C GLN A 209 13.45 -5.21 7.93
N ILE A 210 12.80 -5.59 6.83
CA ILE A 210 11.71 -4.81 6.22
C ILE A 210 10.54 -4.70 7.20
N MET A 211 10.12 -5.82 7.80
CA MET A 211 8.96 -5.88 8.69
C MET A 211 9.20 -5.13 10.02
N LYS A 212 10.44 -5.14 10.52
CA LYS A 212 10.81 -4.53 11.80
C LYS A 212 11.33 -3.09 11.70
N LEU A 213 11.45 -2.54 10.49
CA LEU A 213 11.94 -1.19 10.28
C LEU A 213 11.12 -0.17 11.09
N ASP A 214 11.79 0.64 11.88
CA ASP A 214 11.18 1.77 12.58
C ASP A 214 11.11 2.97 11.64
N PHE A 215 9.92 3.22 11.08
CA PHE A 215 9.69 4.30 10.12
C PHE A 215 9.87 5.70 10.72
N ASN A 216 9.80 5.86 12.05
CA ASN A 216 10.03 7.13 12.73
C ASN A 216 11.51 7.40 12.99
N ASN A 217 12.35 6.37 12.96
CA ASN A 217 13.77 6.50 13.17
C ASN A 217 14.48 6.89 11.86
N THR A 218 14.69 8.19 11.68
CA THR A 218 15.31 8.74 10.47
C THR A 218 16.70 8.14 10.17
N SER A 219 17.47 7.79 11.21
CA SER A 219 18.77 7.14 11.00
C SER A 219 18.63 5.73 10.42
N GLN A 220 17.59 4.98 10.83
CA GLN A 220 17.30 3.67 10.27
C GLN A 220 16.72 3.75 8.86
N THR A 221 15.77 4.65 8.60
CA THR A 221 15.18 4.80 7.26
C THR A 221 16.21 5.27 6.23
N GLU A 222 17.11 6.20 6.61
CA GLU A 222 18.23 6.61 5.77
C GLU A 222 19.24 5.48 5.53
N LYS A 223 19.53 4.66 6.54
CA LYS A 223 20.38 3.49 6.38
C LYS A 223 19.74 2.48 5.43
N PHE A 224 18.46 2.19 5.60
CA PHE A 224 17.71 1.29 4.74
C PHE A 224 17.73 1.75 3.27
N LEU A 225 17.52 3.06 3.04
CA LEU A 225 17.67 3.66 1.71
C LEU A 225 19.07 3.46 1.14
N ARG A 226 20.13 3.73 1.91
CA ARG A 226 21.52 3.52 1.43
C ARG A 226 21.80 2.06 1.10
N ASP A 227 21.40 1.14 1.97
CA ASP A 227 21.62 -0.29 1.80
C ASP A 227 20.82 -0.87 0.61
N SER A 228 19.72 -0.22 0.22
CA SER A 228 18.99 -0.57 -0.99
C SER A 228 19.81 -0.35 -2.27
N GLY A 229 20.79 0.55 -2.27
CA GLY A 229 21.54 0.95 -3.45
C GLY A 229 20.76 1.85 -4.44
N TYR A 230 19.48 2.13 -4.19
CA TYR A 230 18.66 2.92 -5.12
C TYR A 230 19.20 4.34 -5.35
N HIS A 231 19.69 5.00 -4.30
CA HIS A 231 20.32 6.33 -4.41
C HIS A 231 21.53 6.33 -5.37
N THR A 232 22.30 5.24 -5.45
CA THR A 232 23.52 5.18 -6.27
C THR A 232 23.26 4.89 -7.75
N GLU A 233 22.09 4.31 -8.07
CA GLU A 233 21.69 4.02 -9.45
C GLU A 233 21.14 5.27 -10.15
N MET A 234 20.50 6.15 -9.40
CA MET A 234 19.92 7.40 -9.91
C MET A 234 21.02 8.47 -10.00
N LYS A 235 21.30 8.95 -11.22
CA LYS A 235 22.32 9.98 -11.49
C LYS A 235 21.71 11.37 -11.68
#